data_AF-A0A524NHS1-F1
#
_entry.id   AF-A0A524NHS1-F1
#
_cell.length_a   1.000
_cell.length_b   1.000
_cell.length_c   1.000
_cell.angle_alpha   90.00
_cell.angle_beta   90.00
_cell.angle_gamma   90.00
#
_symmetry.space_group_name_H-M   'P 1'
#
loop_
_entity.id
_entity.type
_entity.pdbx_description
1 polymer ?
#
loop_
_entity_poly.entity_id
_entity_poly.type
_entity_poly.pdbx_seq_one_letter_code
_entity_poly.pdbx_strand_id
1 'polypeptide(L)'
;MEVHQRASDWYRHGHHIDPAYNNVILHVVGEYDSDICNSLGRRIHTLVPDYPASLIQRYKVLKKNEDWLPCSSYIKDFPIHRLKQWLNRLQVQRTLQKSHRIDGLRSTIKTNREEAFYLALASGFGIPLNSLPFELLSKGIPFQVLTNHRDDLSDLEALFFGHSGLLYPARGLGPYPSLLWDRYVELRHCLQGDPVPYHLWKFLRLRPASFPTLRISQFAFTIHQKIPLVGKILSTTSL
;
A
#
# COMPACT_ATOMS: atom_id res chain seq x y z
N MET A 1 1.62 9.13 10.31
CA MET A 1 2.46 9.31 11.51
C MET A 1 3.90 9.22 11.05
N GLU A 2 4.76 10.10 11.54
CA GLU A 2 6.21 10.02 11.33
C GLU A 2 6.95 9.95 12.65
N VAL A 3 8.15 9.37 12.65
CA VAL A 3 8.95 9.15 13.87
C VAL A 3 10.39 9.58 13.65
N HIS A 4 10.88 10.50 14.48
CA HIS A 4 12.28 10.95 14.46
C HIS A 4 12.90 10.96 15.86
N GLN A 5 14.21 11.19 15.96
CA GLN A 5 14.84 11.43 17.25
C GLN A 5 14.54 12.86 17.71
N ARG A 6 14.70 13.85 16.82
CA ARG A 6 14.41 15.27 17.06
C ARG A 6 13.27 15.77 16.19
N ALA A 7 12.53 16.78 16.66
CA ALA A 7 11.51 17.43 15.86
C ALA A 7 12.11 18.12 14.63
N SER A 8 13.25 18.80 14.78
CA SER A 8 13.98 19.48 13.70
C SER A 8 14.43 18.57 12.55
N ASP A 9 14.53 17.26 12.77
CA ASP A 9 14.84 16.29 11.70
C ASP A 9 13.75 16.28 10.60
N TRP A 10 12.55 16.77 10.90
CA TRP A 10 11.50 17.03 9.90
C TRP A 10 11.98 17.92 8.75
N TYR A 11 12.69 18.99 9.08
CA TYR A 11 13.25 19.91 8.08
C TYR A 11 14.48 19.30 7.40
N ARG A 12 15.35 18.64 8.17
CA ARG A 12 16.57 17.99 7.64
C ARG A 12 16.28 16.92 6.61
N HIS A 13 15.20 16.16 6.80
CA HIS A 13 14.77 15.14 5.84
C HIS A 13 13.93 15.69 4.69
N GLY A 14 13.63 16.99 4.67
CA GLY A 14 12.86 17.61 3.58
C GLY A 14 11.35 17.37 3.64
N HIS A 15 10.82 16.83 4.74
CA HIS A 15 9.38 16.51 4.86
C HIS A 15 8.48 17.75 4.78
N HIS A 16 9.00 18.92 5.15
CA HIS A 16 8.31 20.21 5.05
C HIS A 16 8.06 20.68 3.60
N ILE A 17 8.76 20.14 2.61
CA ILE A 17 8.56 20.49 1.19
C ILE A 17 7.94 19.35 0.38
N ASP A 18 7.92 18.13 0.91
CA ASP A 18 7.42 16.95 0.21
C ASP A 18 5.91 16.74 0.46
N PRO A 19 5.04 16.86 -0.57
CA PRO A 19 3.60 16.62 -0.45
C PRO A 19 3.22 15.22 0.07
N ALA A 20 4.12 14.23 -0.05
CA ALA A 20 3.90 12.87 0.46
C ALA A 20 3.71 12.80 1.98
N TYR A 21 4.08 13.87 2.70
CA TYR A 21 3.96 14.01 4.15
C TYR A 21 2.79 14.91 4.59
N ASN A 22 1.98 15.42 3.66
CA ASN A 22 0.82 16.27 4.01
C ASN A 22 -0.27 15.53 4.79
N ASN A 23 -0.30 14.20 4.69
CA ASN A 23 -1.19 13.33 5.46
C ASN A 23 -0.67 13.01 6.88
N VAL A 24 0.52 13.52 7.25
CA VAL A 24 1.07 13.32 8.60
C VAL A 24 0.35 14.23 9.58
N ILE A 25 -0.46 13.63 10.44
CA ILE A 25 -1.19 14.33 11.50
C ILE A 25 -0.50 14.28 12.87
N LEU A 26 0.50 13.40 13.02
CA LEU A 26 1.22 13.16 14.27
C LEU A 26 2.70 12.86 13.97
N HIS A 27 3.58 13.62 14.62
CA HIS A 27 5.02 13.40 14.67
C HIS A 27 5.41 12.89 16.06
N VAL A 28 6.08 11.76 16.14
CA VAL A 28 6.55 11.20 17.41
C VAL A 28 8.06 11.40 17.48
N VAL A 29 8.54 12.04 18.55
CA VAL A 29 9.97 12.39 18.69
C VAL A 29 10.51 11.99 20.04
N GLY A 30 11.80 11.70 20.11
CA GLY A 30 12.49 11.54 21.40
C GLY A 30 12.74 12.88 22.10
N GLU A 31 12.92 13.94 21.33
CA GLU A 31 13.21 15.31 21.79
C GLU A 31 12.39 16.31 20.97
N TYR A 32 11.61 17.16 21.64
CA TYR A 32 10.88 18.25 21.01
C TYR A 32 11.70 19.53 21.05
N ASP A 33 12.45 19.78 19.97
CA ASP A 33 13.41 20.89 19.83
C ASP A 33 12.95 21.99 18.87
N SER A 34 11.85 21.78 18.14
CA SER A 34 11.30 22.75 17.19
C SER A 34 9.83 22.47 16.91
N ASP A 35 9.10 23.53 16.56
CA ASP A 35 7.85 23.40 15.84
C ASP A 35 8.08 22.98 14.39
N ILE A 36 7.13 22.23 13.83
CA ILE A 36 7.22 21.71 12.47
C ILE A 36 5.93 21.96 11.68
N CYS A 37 6.09 22.26 10.39
CA CYS A 37 4.99 22.42 9.44
C CYS A 37 5.21 21.55 8.20
N ASN A 38 4.11 21.08 7.59
CA ASN A 38 4.16 20.41 6.28
C ASN A 38 4.24 21.42 5.12
N SER A 39 4.21 20.94 3.88
CA SER A 39 4.31 21.80 2.68
C SER A 39 3.09 22.69 2.44
N LEU A 40 1.98 22.43 3.13
CA LEU A 40 0.80 23.29 3.15
C LEU A 40 0.86 24.35 4.27
N GLY A 41 1.97 24.46 4.99
CA GLY A 41 2.11 25.36 6.14
C GLY A 41 1.33 24.91 7.38
N ARG A 42 0.74 23.70 7.38
CA ARG A 42 0.00 23.17 8.53
C ARG A 42 0.98 22.69 9.59
N ARG A 43 0.84 23.21 10.81
CA ARG A 43 1.56 22.70 11.99
C ARG A 43 1.14 21.27 12.28
N ILE A 44 2.13 20.40 12.52
CA ILE A 44 1.90 18.99 12.85
C ILE A 44 1.95 18.84 14.37
N HIS A 45 1.02 18.08 14.93
CA HIS A 45 1.05 17.75 16.36
C HIS A 45 2.23 16.84 16.67
N THR A 46 3.03 17.20 17.67
CA THR A 46 4.21 16.44 18.07
C THR A 46 4.02 15.84 19.45
N LEU A 47 4.31 14.55 19.58
CA LEU A 47 4.26 13.79 20.83
C LEU A 47 5.67 13.36 21.22
N VAL A 48 6.06 13.66 22.46
CA VAL A 48 7.21 13.05 23.12
C VAL A 48 6.68 11.93 24.01
N PRO A 49 6.85 10.65 23.65
CA PRO A 49 6.37 9.57 24.49
C PRO A 49 7.25 9.47 25.74
N ASP A 50 6.61 9.27 26.89
CA ASP A 50 7.32 8.86 28.10
C ASP A 50 7.60 7.36 28.03
N TYR A 51 8.83 6.95 28.31
CA TYR A 51 9.23 5.56 28.34
C TYR A 51 10.34 5.31 29.37
N PRO A 52 10.30 4.17 30.07
CA PRO A 52 11.26 3.90 31.13
C PRO A 52 12.67 3.72 30.57
N ALA A 53 13.67 4.15 31.33
CA ALA A 53 15.09 3.99 30.96
C ALA A 53 15.47 2.53 30.67
N SER A 54 14.77 1.58 31.29
CA SER A 54 14.94 0.14 31.04
C SER A 54 14.64 -0.26 29.59
N LEU A 55 13.73 0.44 28.90
CA LEU A 55 13.41 0.20 27.49
C LEU A 55 14.59 0.60 26.59
N ILE A 56 15.22 1.75 26.86
CA ILE A 56 16.42 2.21 26.14
C ILE A 56 17.55 1.18 26.29
N GLN A 57 17.73 0.66 27.51
CA GLN A 57 18.77 -0.33 27.76
C GLN A 57 18.51 -1.63 26.99
N ARG A 58 17.27 -2.12 26.98
CA ARG A 58 16.87 -3.28 26.18
C ARG A 58 17.08 -3.05 24.68
N TYR A 59 16.72 -1.87 24.17
CA TYR A 59 16.97 -1.49 22.78
C TYR A 59 18.46 -1.55 22.44
N LYS A 60 19.32 -0.98 23.29
CA LYS A 60 20.79 -1.01 23.09
C LYS A 60 21.34 -2.43 23.04
N VAL A 61 20.84 -3.33 23.89
CA VAL A 61 21.23 -4.76 23.89
C VAL A 61 20.81 -5.41 22.57
N LEU A 62 19.55 -5.26 22.16
CA LEU A 62 19.04 -5.86 20.92
C LEU A 62 19.76 -5.32 19.68
N LYS A 63 20.10 -4.02 19.64
CA LYS A 63 20.81 -3.41 18.52
C LYS A 63 22.24 -3.92 18.36
N LYS A 64 22.90 -4.26 19.47
CA LYS A 64 24.28 -4.78 19.49
C LYS A 64 24.35 -6.29 19.27
N ASN A 65 23.22 -7.00 19.35
CA ASN A 65 23.20 -8.44 19.18
C ASN A 65 23.38 -8.80 17.69
N GLU A 66 24.36 -9.65 17.39
CA GLU A 66 24.70 -10.13 16.05
C GLU A 66 24.02 -11.47 15.69
N ASP A 67 23.25 -12.05 16.62
CA ASP A 67 22.40 -13.19 16.32
C ASP A 67 21.50 -12.90 15.11
N TRP A 68 21.22 -13.91 14.29
CA TRP A 68 20.24 -13.82 13.17
C TRP A 68 18.99 -13.08 13.63
N LEU A 69 18.42 -13.53 14.76
CA LEU A 69 17.27 -12.90 15.40
C LEU A 69 17.70 -12.37 16.77
N PRO A 70 17.88 -11.03 16.92
CA PRO A 70 18.39 -10.41 18.14
C PRO A 70 17.61 -10.73 19.42
N CYS A 71 16.33 -11.08 19.30
CA CYS A 71 15.46 -11.44 20.42
C CYS A 71 15.24 -12.96 20.58
N SER A 72 15.99 -13.81 19.88
CA SER A 72 15.78 -15.26 19.87
C SER A 72 15.89 -15.91 21.25
N SER A 73 16.75 -15.40 22.12
CA SER A 73 16.93 -15.93 23.48
C SER A 73 15.66 -15.82 24.34
N TYR A 74 14.89 -14.74 24.19
CA TYR A 74 13.69 -14.47 24.97
C TYR A 74 12.54 -15.46 24.70
N ILE A 75 12.54 -16.14 23.56
CA ILE A 75 11.44 -17.06 23.22
C ILE A 75 11.51 -18.36 24.03
N LYS A 76 12.71 -18.73 24.51
CA LYS A 76 12.94 -19.95 25.30
C LYS A 76 12.22 -19.92 26.64
N ASP A 77 12.07 -18.72 27.21
CA ASP A 77 11.42 -18.51 28.49
C ASP A 77 9.89 -18.49 28.39
N PHE A 78 9.34 -18.55 27.17
CA PHE A 78 7.91 -18.47 26.94
C PHE A 78 7.26 -19.86 26.99
N PRO A 79 6.22 -20.09 27.81
CA PRO A 79 5.55 -21.39 27.85
C PRO A 79 4.93 -21.74 26.49
N ILE A 80 5.29 -22.89 25.94
CA ILE A 80 4.89 -23.31 24.58
C ILE A 80 3.36 -23.32 24.36
N HIS A 81 2.59 -23.68 25.40
CA HIS A 81 1.13 -23.67 25.34
C HIS A 81 0.57 -22.24 25.19
N ARG A 82 1.17 -21.24 25.86
CA ARG A 82 0.79 -19.83 25.71
C ARG A 82 1.15 -19.31 24.33
N LEU A 83 2.32 -19.68 23.81
CA LEU A 83 2.72 -19.31 22.46
C LEU A 83 1.73 -19.85 21.41
N LYS A 84 1.37 -21.14 21.49
CA LYS A 84 0.37 -21.75 20.60
C LYS A 84 -0.99 -21.06 20.72
N GLN A 85 -1.47 -20.80 21.93
CA GLN A 85 -2.73 -20.10 22.15
C GLN A 85 -2.70 -18.68 21.56
N TRP A 86 -1.60 -17.96 21.72
CA TRP A 86 -1.42 -16.62 21.17
C TRP A 86 -1.41 -16.65 19.64
N LEU A 87 -0.66 -17.57 19.02
CA LEU A 87 -0.63 -17.75 17.56
C LEU A 87 -2.02 -18.09 17.01
N ASN A 88 -2.78 -18.97 17.66
CA ASN A 88 -4.15 -19.29 17.26
C ASN A 88 -5.06 -18.05 17.33
N ARG A 89 -4.95 -17.25 18.41
CA ARG A 89 -5.71 -16.00 18.53
C ARG A 89 -5.33 -15.00 17.43
N LEU A 90 -4.05 -14.83 17.15
CA LEU A 90 -3.57 -13.95 16.07
C LEU A 90 -4.06 -14.41 14.69
N GLN A 91 -4.09 -15.72 14.46
CA GLN A 91 -4.63 -16.30 13.23
C GLN A 91 -6.11 -15.96 13.08
N VAL A 92 -6.93 -16.22 14.11
CA VAL A 92 -8.37 -15.90 14.09
C VAL A 92 -8.58 -14.40 13.87
N GLN A 93 -7.84 -13.54 14.60
CA GLN A 93 -7.92 -12.09 14.43
C GLN A 93 -7.60 -11.64 13.01
N ARG A 94 -6.52 -12.15 12.41
CA ARG A 94 -6.16 -11.83 11.02
C ARG A 94 -7.21 -12.32 10.02
N THR A 95 -7.78 -13.50 10.25
CA THR A 95 -8.86 -14.03 9.41
C THR A 95 -10.10 -13.14 9.49
N LEU A 96 -10.53 -12.75 10.69
CA LEU A 96 -11.67 -11.86 10.89
C LEU A 96 -11.43 -10.48 10.26
N GLN A 97 -10.24 -9.90 10.43
CA GLN A 97 -9.88 -8.63 9.79
C GLN A 97 -9.99 -8.71 8.25
N LYS A 98 -9.51 -9.80 7.64
CA LYS A 98 -9.65 -10.02 6.20
C LYS A 98 -11.11 -10.21 5.78
N SER A 99 -11.90 -10.96 6.55
CA SER A 99 -13.34 -11.17 6.30
C SER A 99 -14.08 -9.85 6.31
N HIS A 100 -13.95 -9.06 7.38
CA HIS A 100 -14.62 -7.77 7.51
C HIS A 100 -14.28 -6.81 6.36
N ARG A 101 -13.04 -6.83 5.87
CA ARG A 101 -12.64 -6.03 4.71
C ARG A 101 -13.40 -6.44 3.45
N ILE A 102 -13.52 -7.74 3.20
CA ILE A 102 -14.26 -8.27 2.05
C ILE A 102 -15.76 -7.98 2.21
N ASP A 103 -16.31 -8.15 3.40
CA ASP A 103 -17.71 -7.86 3.70
C ASP A 103 -18.04 -6.38 3.50
N GLY A 104 -17.13 -5.48 3.88
CA GLY A 104 -17.25 -4.04 3.63
C GLY A 104 -17.25 -3.69 2.13
N LEU A 105 -16.43 -4.36 1.31
CA LEU A 105 -16.47 -4.18 -0.15
C LEU A 105 -17.79 -4.70 -0.75
N ARG A 106 -18.28 -5.85 -0.26
CA ARG A 106 -19.53 -6.46 -0.73
C ARG A 106 -20.77 -5.66 -0.36
N SER A 107 -20.80 -4.98 0.79
CA SER A 107 -21.95 -4.15 1.17
C SER A 107 -22.08 -2.91 0.30
N THR A 108 -20.97 -2.39 -0.23
CA THR A 108 -20.96 -1.24 -1.16
C THR A 108 -21.31 -1.61 -2.60
N ILE A 109 -21.05 -2.85 -3.02
CA ILE A 109 -21.27 -3.31 -4.39
C ILE A 109 -22.56 -4.13 -4.45
N LYS A 110 -23.58 -3.60 -5.13
CA LYS A 110 -24.83 -4.33 -5.37
C LYS A 110 -24.53 -5.58 -6.23
N THR A 111 -24.45 -6.73 -5.55
CA THR A 111 -24.59 -8.09 -6.09
C THR A 111 -23.50 -8.61 -7.04
N ASN A 112 -22.61 -7.78 -7.60
CA ASN A 112 -21.55 -8.27 -8.50
C ASN A 112 -20.33 -8.82 -7.73
N ARG A 113 -20.27 -10.15 -7.60
CA ARG A 113 -19.18 -10.87 -6.91
C ARG A 113 -17.81 -10.66 -7.58
N GLU A 114 -17.78 -10.53 -8.90
CA GLU A 114 -16.53 -10.37 -9.65
C GLU A 114 -15.92 -8.99 -9.45
N GLU A 115 -16.76 -7.95 -9.36
CA GLU A 115 -16.32 -6.60 -9.04
C GLU A 115 -15.79 -6.51 -7.59
N ALA A 116 -16.48 -7.14 -6.63
CA ALA A 116 -15.98 -7.22 -5.25
C ALA A 116 -14.63 -7.94 -5.17
N PHE A 117 -14.46 -9.02 -5.95
CA PHE A 117 -13.19 -9.73 -6.03
C PHE A 117 -12.11 -8.88 -6.69
N TYR A 118 -12.41 -8.17 -7.78
CA TYR A 118 -11.50 -7.24 -8.44
C TYR A 118 -10.96 -6.18 -7.46
N LEU A 119 -11.83 -5.51 -6.70
CA LEU A 119 -11.40 -4.52 -5.71
C LEU A 119 -10.55 -5.16 -4.60
N ALA A 120 -10.97 -6.33 -4.11
CA ALA A 120 -10.24 -7.06 -3.08
C ALA A 120 -8.85 -7.51 -3.57
N LEU A 121 -8.73 -7.94 -4.82
CA LEU A 121 -7.49 -8.38 -5.45
C LEU A 121 -6.54 -7.20 -5.66
N ALA A 122 -7.04 -6.08 -6.20
CA ALA A 122 -6.24 -4.88 -6.47
C ALA A 122 -5.48 -4.40 -5.23
N SER A 123 -6.21 -4.19 -4.12
CA SER A 123 -5.61 -3.82 -2.83
C SER A 123 -4.57 -4.83 -2.30
N GLY A 124 -4.68 -6.11 -2.70
CA GLY A 124 -3.71 -7.17 -2.43
C GLY A 124 -2.37 -6.97 -3.13
N PHE A 125 -2.37 -6.48 -4.38
CA PHE A 125 -1.16 -6.18 -5.15
C PHE A 125 -0.33 -5.04 -4.53
N GLY A 126 -0.96 -4.20 -3.71
CA GLY A 126 -0.31 -3.11 -2.98
C GLY A 126 0.27 -3.47 -1.61
N ILE A 127 0.09 -4.70 -1.10
CA ILE A 127 0.36 -4.99 0.32
C ILE A 127 1.86 -4.85 0.69
N PRO A 128 2.18 -4.27 1.87
CA PRO A 128 1.27 -3.50 2.74
C PRO A 128 1.26 -2.00 2.42
N LEU A 129 2.34 -1.47 1.84
CA LEU A 129 2.59 -0.02 1.77
C LEU A 129 1.73 0.72 0.73
N ASN A 130 1.34 0.04 -0.35
CA ASN A 130 0.58 0.61 -1.47
C ASN A 130 -0.85 0.07 -1.57
N SER A 131 -1.38 -0.59 -0.53
CA SER A 131 -2.75 -1.12 -0.57
C SER A 131 -3.80 -0.02 -0.79
N LEU A 132 -3.62 1.16 -0.19
CA LEU A 132 -4.51 2.30 -0.37
C LEU A 132 -4.49 2.86 -1.81
N PRO A 133 -3.33 3.24 -2.40
CA PRO A 133 -3.34 3.74 -3.78
C PRO A 133 -3.83 2.69 -4.79
N PHE A 134 -3.60 1.39 -4.56
CA PHE A 134 -4.22 0.34 -5.37
C PHE A 134 -5.75 0.26 -5.23
N GLU A 135 -6.29 0.50 -4.03
CA GLU A 135 -7.74 0.55 -3.81
C GLU A 135 -8.38 1.79 -4.46
N LEU A 136 -7.71 2.94 -4.40
CA LEU A 136 -8.17 4.15 -5.09
C LEU A 136 -8.13 3.96 -6.62
N LEU A 137 -7.03 3.39 -7.13
CA LEU A 137 -6.87 3.07 -8.54
C LEU A 137 -8.00 2.16 -9.03
N SER A 138 -8.32 1.11 -8.27
CA SER A 138 -9.33 0.16 -8.70
C SER A 138 -10.75 0.70 -8.60
N LYS A 139 -11.04 1.59 -7.64
CA LYS A 139 -12.33 2.28 -7.57
C LYS A 139 -12.57 3.24 -8.73
N GLY A 140 -11.51 3.85 -9.27
CA GLY A 140 -11.62 4.78 -10.40
C GLY A 140 -11.70 4.11 -11.78
N ILE A 141 -11.46 2.80 -11.86
CA ILE A 141 -11.59 2.02 -13.10
C ILE A 141 -12.76 1.03 -12.94
N PRO A 142 -13.96 1.37 -13.45
CA PRO A 142 -15.13 0.53 -13.27
C PRO A 142 -14.93 -0.88 -13.84
N PHE A 143 -15.47 -1.89 -13.15
CA PHE A 143 -15.30 -3.28 -13.56
C PHE A 143 -15.77 -3.54 -15.00
N GLN A 144 -16.85 -2.87 -15.44
CA GLN A 144 -17.35 -3.01 -16.81
C GLN A 144 -16.36 -2.50 -17.88
N VAL A 145 -15.61 -1.44 -17.58
CA VAL A 145 -14.56 -0.93 -18.48
C VAL A 145 -13.46 -1.98 -18.61
N LEU A 146 -13.03 -2.56 -17.49
CA LEU A 146 -12.06 -3.65 -17.53
C LEU A 146 -12.56 -4.82 -18.36
N THR A 147 -13.81 -5.25 -18.20
CA THR A 147 -14.34 -6.37 -18.98
C THR A 147 -14.39 -6.09 -20.48
N ASN A 148 -14.62 -4.84 -20.89
CA ASN A 148 -14.67 -4.44 -22.29
C ASN A 148 -13.27 -4.38 -22.94
N HIS A 149 -12.25 -4.06 -22.15
CA HIS A 149 -10.87 -3.86 -22.62
C HIS A 149 -9.91 -5.00 -22.29
N ARG A 150 -10.33 -6.01 -21.50
CA ARG A 150 -9.42 -7.06 -21.01
C ARG A 150 -8.74 -7.89 -22.09
N ASP A 151 -9.24 -7.86 -23.31
CA ASP A 151 -8.73 -8.63 -24.44
C ASP A 151 -7.48 -8.00 -25.06
N ASP A 152 -7.18 -6.72 -24.74
CA ASP A 152 -5.95 -6.03 -25.12
C ASP A 152 -5.15 -5.65 -23.87
N LEU A 153 -3.95 -6.20 -23.73
CA LEU A 153 -3.08 -5.89 -22.60
C LEU A 153 -2.67 -4.41 -22.59
N SER A 154 -2.47 -3.81 -23.76
CA SER A 154 -2.06 -2.41 -23.90
C SER A 154 -3.16 -1.47 -23.39
N ASP A 155 -4.43 -1.80 -23.64
CA ASP A 155 -5.57 -1.05 -23.10
C ASP A 155 -5.60 -1.10 -21.57
N LEU A 156 -5.43 -2.30 -21.00
CA LEU A 156 -5.40 -2.46 -19.55
C LEU A 156 -4.23 -1.70 -18.92
N GLU A 157 -3.03 -1.82 -19.49
CA GLU A 157 -1.85 -1.10 -19.02
C GLU A 157 -2.04 0.42 -19.14
N ALA A 158 -2.60 0.91 -20.25
CA ALA A 158 -2.90 2.33 -20.43
C ALA A 158 -3.90 2.84 -19.39
N LEU A 159 -5.00 2.10 -19.15
CA LEU A 159 -6.00 2.43 -18.13
C LEU A 159 -5.37 2.47 -16.73
N PHE A 160 -4.64 1.43 -16.34
CA PHE A 160 -4.06 1.36 -15.00
C PHE A 160 -2.91 2.36 -14.80
N PHE A 161 -1.94 2.45 -15.71
CA PHE A 161 -0.83 3.39 -15.57
C PHE A 161 -1.29 4.84 -15.67
N GLY A 162 -2.16 5.16 -16.63
CA GLY A 162 -2.72 6.49 -16.79
C GLY A 162 -3.51 6.94 -15.57
N HIS A 163 -4.42 6.09 -15.08
CA HIS A 163 -5.24 6.42 -13.92
C HIS A 163 -4.47 6.32 -12.58
N SER A 164 -3.31 5.65 -12.54
CA SER A 164 -2.44 5.66 -11.36
C SER A 164 -1.72 7.00 -11.14
N GLY A 165 -1.70 7.88 -12.13
CA GLY A 165 -0.89 9.10 -12.10
C GLY A 165 0.62 8.87 -12.22
N LEU A 166 1.10 7.63 -12.25
CA LEU A 166 2.53 7.29 -12.43
C LEU A 166 3.01 7.43 -13.88
N LEU A 167 2.09 7.47 -14.84
CA LEU A 167 2.43 7.63 -16.25
C LEU A 167 2.82 9.07 -16.58
N TYR A 168 2.40 10.08 -15.81
CA TYR A 168 2.66 11.48 -16.10
C TYR A 168 3.99 11.98 -15.46
N PRO A 169 4.85 12.70 -16.19
CA PRO A 169 4.79 13.00 -17.62
C PRO A 169 5.28 11.83 -18.48
N ALA A 170 4.45 11.32 -19.38
CA ALA A 170 4.77 10.14 -20.19
C ALA A 170 5.64 10.49 -21.41
N ARG A 171 5.38 11.67 -21.98
CA ARG A 171 6.05 12.16 -23.18
C ARG A 171 7.51 12.41 -22.88
N GLY A 172 8.39 11.72 -23.59
CA GLY A 172 9.84 11.80 -23.42
C GLY A 172 10.47 10.66 -22.61
N LEU A 173 9.67 9.73 -22.05
CA LEU A 173 10.19 8.54 -21.36
C LEU A 173 10.51 7.36 -22.30
N GLY A 174 10.13 7.46 -23.58
CA GLY A 174 10.38 6.44 -24.61
C GLY A 174 9.12 5.98 -25.33
N PRO A 175 9.25 5.03 -26.29
CA PRO A 175 8.14 4.60 -27.14
C PRO A 175 6.98 3.98 -26.37
N TYR A 176 7.28 3.09 -25.42
CA TYR A 176 6.25 2.35 -24.68
C TYR A 176 5.40 3.25 -23.76
N PRO A 177 5.97 4.09 -22.87
CA PRO A 177 5.16 5.02 -22.07
C PRO A 177 4.36 6.02 -22.91
N SER A 178 4.92 6.45 -24.06
CA SER A 178 4.21 7.37 -24.98
C SER A 178 2.99 6.70 -25.61
N LEU A 179 3.13 5.44 -26.06
CA LEU A 179 2.01 4.63 -26.57
C LEU A 179 0.90 4.48 -25.52
N LEU A 180 1.26 4.12 -24.29
CA LEU A 180 0.27 3.98 -23.20
C LEU A 180 -0.42 5.31 -22.89
N TRP A 181 0.29 6.42 -22.99
CA TRP A 181 -0.28 7.74 -22.72
C TRP A 181 -1.31 8.14 -23.78
N ASP A 182 -0.97 7.99 -25.05
CA ASP A 182 -1.89 8.31 -26.13
C ASP A 182 -3.13 7.42 -26.04
N ARG A 183 -2.95 6.12 -25.76
CA ARG A 183 -4.07 5.21 -25.55
C ARG A 183 -4.91 5.56 -24.31
N TYR A 184 -4.28 5.98 -23.22
CA TYR A 184 -4.99 6.43 -22.02
C TYR A 184 -5.84 7.69 -22.31
N VAL A 185 -5.32 8.64 -23.10
CA VAL A 185 -6.07 9.85 -23.49
C VAL A 185 -7.33 9.50 -24.27
N GLU A 186 -7.28 8.46 -25.12
CA GLU A 186 -8.46 7.96 -25.82
C GLU A 186 -9.47 7.31 -24.87
N LEU A 187 -9.01 6.51 -23.89
CA LEU A 187 -9.87 5.69 -23.05
C LEU A 187 -10.36 6.36 -21.75
N ARG A 188 -9.74 7.48 -21.32
CA ARG A 188 -10.01 8.10 -20.00
C ARG A 188 -11.46 8.53 -19.78
N HIS A 189 -12.22 8.75 -20.84
CA HIS A 189 -13.63 9.15 -20.75
C HIS A 189 -14.51 8.04 -20.16
N CYS A 190 -14.04 6.79 -20.18
CA CYS A 190 -14.71 5.64 -19.56
C CYS A 190 -14.47 5.55 -18.03
N LEU A 191 -13.55 6.34 -17.48
CA LEU A 191 -13.10 6.24 -16.08
C LEU A 191 -13.93 7.12 -15.13
N GLN A 192 -13.80 6.86 -13.83
CA GLN A 192 -14.48 7.62 -12.77
C GLN A 192 -13.48 8.35 -11.89
N GLY A 193 -13.76 9.62 -11.60
CA GLY A 193 -12.93 10.44 -10.72
C GLY A 193 -11.59 10.85 -11.32
N ASP A 194 -10.77 11.50 -10.49
CA ASP A 194 -9.43 11.94 -10.86
C ASP A 194 -8.39 10.82 -10.71
N PRO A 195 -7.31 10.83 -11.50
CA PRO A 195 -6.20 9.91 -11.33
C PRO A 195 -5.64 9.92 -9.90
N VAL A 196 -5.13 8.78 -9.45
CA VAL A 196 -4.52 8.65 -8.12
C VAL A 196 -3.35 9.62 -8.00
N PRO A 197 -3.32 10.48 -6.96
CA PRO A 197 -2.21 11.40 -6.76
C PRO A 197 -0.87 10.67 -6.61
N TYR A 198 0.14 11.08 -7.39
CA TYR A 198 1.46 10.44 -7.45
C TYR A 198 2.09 10.19 -6.06
N HIS A 199 2.01 11.17 -5.15
CA HIS A 199 2.63 11.14 -3.82
C HIS A 199 2.07 10.05 -2.87
N LEU A 200 0.93 9.45 -3.21
CA LEU A 200 0.38 8.32 -2.47
C LEU A 200 1.15 7.02 -2.75
N TRP A 201 1.77 6.90 -3.91
CA TRP A 201 2.60 5.74 -4.26
C TRP A 201 3.93 5.79 -3.52
N LYS A 202 4.21 4.75 -2.73
CA LYS A 202 5.45 4.61 -1.98
C LYS A 202 6.41 3.71 -2.75
N PHE A 203 7.60 4.23 -3.08
CA PHE A 203 8.71 3.47 -3.66
C PHE A 203 9.80 3.14 -2.63
N LEU A 204 9.99 4.00 -1.62
CA LEU A 204 10.97 3.81 -0.57
C LEU A 204 10.66 2.57 0.27
N ARG A 205 11.70 1.84 0.70
CA ARG A 205 11.62 0.60 1.51
C ARG A 205 10.94 -0.58 0.80
N LEU A 206 10.74 -0.50 -0.52
CA LEU A 206 10.33 -1.63 -1.33
C LEU A 206 11.52 -2.34 -1.95
N ARG A 207 11.38 -3.66 -2.10
CA ARG A 207 12.23 -4.43 -3.01
C ARG A 207 11.82 -4.09 -4.45
N PRO A 208 12.75 -4.09 -5.44
CA PRO A 208 12.43 -3.75 -6.82
C PRO A 208 11.21 -4.48 -7.36
N ALA A 209 11.10 -5.80 -7.14
CA ALA A 209 9.95 -6.62 -7.57
C ALA A 209 8.59 -6.23 -6.95
N SER A 210 8.57 -5.35 -5.96
CA SER A 210 7.34 -4.84 -5.32
C SER A 210 7.03 -3.40 -5.67
N PHE A 211 7.81 -2.77 -6.56
CA PHE A 211 7.55 -1.40 -6.99
C PHE A 211 6.16 -1.26 -7.63
N PRO A 212 5.44 -0.14 -7.36
CA PRO A 212 4.11 0.11 -7.91
C PRO A 212 4.00 -0.12 -9.41
N THR A 213 4.99 0.31 -10.19
CA THR A 213 4.98 0.17 -11.65
C THR A 213 4.96 -1.29 -12.09
N LEU A 214 5.82 -2.14 -11.49
CA LEU A 214 5.81 -3.58 -11.77
C LEU A 214 4.53 -4.24 -11.28
N ARG A 215 4.03 -3.86 -10.10
CA ARG A 215 2.78 -4.40 -9.54
C ARG A 215 1.57 -4.04 -10.40
N ILE A 216 1.53 -2.84 -10.98
CA ILE A 216 0.48 -2.39 -11.89
C ILE A 216 0.50 -3.21 -13.18
N SER A 217 1.67 -3.37 -13.83
CA SER A 217 1.77 -4.20 -15.04
C SER A 217 1.41 -5.66 -14.77
N GLN A 218 1.86 -6.24 -13.65
CA GLN A 218 1.45 -7.59 -13.22
C GLN A 218 -0.06 -7.70 -12.97
N PHE A 219 -0.67 -6.66 -12.40
CA PHE A 219 -2.12 -6.63 -12.17
C PHE A 219 -2.88 -6.55 -13.50
N ALA A 220 -2.46 -5.67 -14.42
CA ALA A 220 -3.01 -5.59 -15.76
C ALA A 220 -2.95 -6.95 -16.48
N PHE A 221 -1.79 -7.61 -16.44
CA PHE A 221 -1.63 -8.94 -17.01
C PHE A 221 -2.52 -10.00 -16.35
N THR A 222 -2.72 -9.93 -15.03
CA THR A 222 -3.61 -10.85 -14.31
C THR A 222 -5.06 -10.71 -14.78
N ILE A 223 -5.52 -9.48 -15.02
CA ILE A 223 -6.86 -9.21 -15.58
C ILE A 223 -6.95 -9.68 -17.04
N HIS A 224 -5.88 -9.47 -17.82
CA HIS A 224 -5.79 -9.89 -19.22
C HIS A 224 -5.92 -11.42 -19.41
N GLN A 225 -5.45 -12.22 -18.45
CA GLN A 225 -5.52 -13.68 -18.51
C GLN A 225 -6.94 -14.28 -18.36
N LYS A 226 -7.99 -13.44 -18.41
CA LYS A 226 -9.42 -13.82 -18.45
C LYS A 226 -9.81 -14.91 -17.45
N ILE A 227 -9.25 -14.88 -16.26
CA ILE A 227 -9.66 -15.76 -15.16
C ILE A 227 -11.17 -15.48 -14.93
N PRO A 228 -12.06 -16.48 -14.79
CA PRO A 228 -13.21 -16.26 -13.94
C PRO A 228 -12.65 -16.00 -12.55
N LEU A 229 -12.53 -14.71 -12.24
CA LEU A 229 -11.78 -14.13 -11.13
C LEU A 229 -12.10 -14.88 -9.82
N VAL A 230 -13.37 -15.23 -9.61
CA VAL A 230 -13.81 -16.06 -8.49
C VAL A 230 -13.86 -17.56 -8.82
N GLY A 231 -14.46 -17.95 -9.95
CA GLY A 231 -14.79 -19.35 -10.24
C GLY A 231 -13.58 -20.30 -10.30
N LYS A 232 -12.48 -19.88 -10.93
CA LYS A 232 -11.27 -20.72 -11.08
C LYS A 232 -10.50 -20.87 -9.77
N ILE A 233 -10.50 -19.83 -8.93
CA ILE A 233 -9.85 -19.85 -7.62
C ILE A 233 -10.64 -20.76 -6.68
N LEU A 234 -11.97 -20.64 -6.65
CA LEU A 234 -12.81 -21.50 -5.82
C LEU A 234 -12.80 -22.97 -6.26
N SER A 235 -12.52 -23.25 -7.54
CA SER A 235 -12.37 -24.62 -8.03
C SER A 235 -10.98 -25.21 -7.81
N THR A 236 -10.02 -24.44 -7.29
CA THR A 236 -8.66 -24.94 -7.04
C THR A 236 -8.65 -25.75 -5.75
N THR A 237 -8.27 -27.04 -5.84
CA THR A 237 -8.23 -27.99 -4.71
C THR A 237 -6.90 -28.01 -3.95
N SER A 238 -5.89 -27.27 -4.42
CA SER A 238 -4.59 -27.12 -3.77
C SER A 238 -4.29 -25.64 -3.50
N LEU A 239 -3.94 -25.32 -2.25
CA LEU A 239 -3.42 -24.01 -1.84
C LEU A 239 -2.00 -23.78 -2.35
#